data_AF-A0A378YV84-F1
#
_entry.id   AF-A0A378YV84-F1
#
_cell.length_a   1.000
_cell.length_b   1.000
_cell.length_c   1.000
_cell.angle_alpha   90.00
_cell.angle_beta   90.00
_cell.angle_gamma   90.00
#
_symmetry.space_group_name_H-M   'P 1'
#
loop_
_entity.id
_entity.type
_entity.pdbx_description
1 polymer ?
#
loop_
_entity_poly.entity_id
_entity_poly.type
_entity_poly.pdbx_seq_one_letter_code
_entity_poly.pdbx_strand_id
1 'polypeptide(L)'
;MSAAVCSIVFGFVIAVLAPPLLLRITRTAASPRVALMVWLVAIGLTALSWAAAVIALIVDFLHHRLFPLNQPMMDACVSQLHDAAVGGYGDAVRVGAFTLAALTVLAGTVLTVRLGRSLWEARRTTFTHARMARIAGRHSRELDAVVLDVDEPAAYCVAGKPHTVVVTRGALSALDDRQVEAVLAHERAHLDGHHHLLLAVTRGLATALPRIGLFTTGAREVARLLELIADDAAVRSHGRGTVLRALLALAETEDGPEGAAGAADTGLDRRIRRLSGIR
;
A
#
# COMPACT_ATOMS: atom_id res chain seq x y z
N MET A 1 7.81 17.90 24.76
CA MET A 1 8.60 16.75 24.24
C MET A 1 8.00 15.37 24.52
N SER A 2 7.40 15.09 25.70
CA SER A 2 6.92 13.73 26.05
C SER A 2 5.89 13.11 25.07
N ALA A 3 4.95 13.90 24.53
CA ALA A 3 3.95 13.39 23.59
C ALA A 3 4.53 12.92 22.23
N ALA A 4 5.57 13.60 21.73
CA ALA A 4 6.25 13.20 20.49
C ALA A 4 7.02 11.89 20.70
N VAL A 5 7.70 11.74 21.84
CA VAL A 5 8.40 10.51 22.21
C VAL A 5 7.42 9.34 22.36
N CYS A 6 6.32 9.53 23.08
CA CYS A 6 5.28 8.50 23.21
C CYS A 6 4.71 8.07 21.84
N SER A 7 4.52 9.01 20.91
CA SER A 7 4.02 8.71 19.57
C SER A 7 5.04 7.91 18.74
N ILE A 8 6.32 8.31 18.77
CA ILE A 8 7.39 7.57 18.07
C ILE A 8 7.48 6.13 18.62
N VAL A 9 7.49 5.98 19.94
CA VAL A 9 7.56 4.67 20.60
C VAL A 9 6.34 3.83 20.25
N PHE A 10 5.13 4.39 20.32
CA PHE A 10 3.90 3.69 19.95
C PHE A 10 3.94 3.18 18.50
N GLY A 11 4.27 4.05 17.54
CA GLY A 11 4.38 3.65 16.14
C GLY A 11 5.49 2.63 15.91
N PHE A 12 6.62 2.73 16.61
CA PHE A 12 7.72 1.76 16.53
C PHE A 12 7.31 0.38 17.06
N VAL A 13 6.62 0.35 18.21
CA VAL A 13 6.09 -0.89 18.81
C VAL A 13 5.14 -1.59 17.84
N ILE A 14 4.22 -0.85 17.22
CA ILE A 14 3.32 -1.42 16.19
C ILE A 14 4.12 -1.91 14.98
N ALA A 15 5.05 -1.10 14.47
CA ALA A 15 5.84 -1.44 13.28
C ALA A 15 6.65 -2.74 13.44
N VAL A 16 7.10 -3.05 14.66
CA VAL A 16 7.92 -4.23 14.98
C VAL A 16 7.07 -5.44 15.40
N LEU A 17 6.07 -5.24 16.27
CA LEU A 17 5.29 -6.34 16.84
C LEU A 17 4.07 -6.74 16.01
N ALA A 18 3.49 -5.82 15.23
CA ALA A 18 2.31 -6.12 14.46
C ALA A 18 2.55 -7.15 13.33
N PRO A 19 3.64 -7.13 12.53
CA PRO A 19 3.80 -8.03 11.40
C PRO A 19 3.63 -9.53 11.71
N PRO A 20 4.32 -10.13 12.72
CA PRO A 20 4.13 -11.55 13.03
C PRO A 20 2.72 -11.87 13.54
N LEU A 21 2.12 -10.97 14.33
CA LEU A 21 0.78 -11.15 14.86
C LEU A 21 -0.28 -11.06 13.75
N LEU A 22 -0.16 -10.06 12.88
CA LEU A 22 -1.04 -9.85 11.73
C LEU A 22 -0.98 -11.03 10.77
N LEU A 23 0.21 -11.56 10.47
CA LEU A 23 0.33 -12.77 9.66
C LEU A 23 -0.39 -13.96 10.29
N ARG A 24 -0.34 -14.12 11.62
CA ARG A 24 -1.03 -15.20 12.31
C ARG A 24 -2.55 -15.02 12.27
N ILE A 25 -3.05 -13.83 12.59
CA ILE A 25 -4.49 -13.52 12.62
C ILE A 25 -5.10 -13.59 11.22
N THR A 26 -4.43 -13.00 10.22
CA THR A 26 -4.95 -12.91 8.85
C THR A 26 -4.87 -14.23 8.08
N ARG A 27 -3.98 -15.16 8.49
CA ARG A 27 -4.01 -16.55 7.99
C ARG A 27 -5.29 -17.28 8.38
N THR A 28 -5.82 -17.03 9.58
CA THR A 28 -7.04 -17.67 10.10
C THR A 28 -8.31 -16.88 9.78
N ALA A 29 -8.20 -15.68 9.21
CA ALA A 29 -9.35 -14.83 8.93
C ALA A 29 -10.22 -15.45 7.84
N ALA A 30 -11.51 -15.65 8.15
CA ALA A 30 -12.47 -16.20 7.21
C ALA A 30 -12.78 -15.24 6.04
N SER A 31 -12.65 -13.93 6.25
CA SER A 31 -12.95 -12.90 5.25
C SER A 31 -11.71 -12.07 4.86
N PRO A 32 -11.34 -12.02 3.56
CA PRO A 32 -10.23 -11.21 3.07
C PRO A 32 -10.37 -9.72 3.40
N ARG A 33 -11.61 -9.20 3.41
CA ARG A 33 -11.91 -7.80 3.73
C ARG A 33 -11.52 -7.42 5.16
N VAL A 34 -11.82 -8.28 6.15
CA VAL A 34 -11.44 -7.99 7.54
C VAL A 34 -9.92 -8.02 7.66
N ALA A 35 -9.26 -9.03 7.10
CA ALA A 35 -7.79 -9.10 7.08
C ALA A 35 -7.16 -7.84 6.46
N LEU A 36 -7.72 -7.34 5.35
CA LEU A 36 -7.26 -6.11 4.70
C LEU A 36 -7.40 -4.91 5.64
N MET A 37 -8.55 -4.75 6.29
CA MET A 37 -8.79 -3.66 7.23
C MET A 37 -7.81 -3.68 8.40
N VAL A 38 -7.49 -4.85 8.97
CA VAL A 38 -6.52 -4.93 10.07
C VAL A 38 -5.12 -4.46 9.61
N TRP A 39 -4.68 -4.87 8.42
CA TRP A 39 -3.40 -4.40 7.86
C TRP A 39 -3.41 -2.88 7.61
N LEU A 40 -4.47 -2.35 6.99
CA LEU A 40 -4.58 -0.92 6.70
C LEU A 40 -4.65 -0.06 7.96
N VAL A 41 -5.35 -0.54 9.01
CA VAL A 41 -5.40 0.15 10.31
C VAL A 41 -4.02 0.16 10.97
N ALA A 42 -3.29 -0.96 10.98
CA ALA A 42 -1.95 -1.01 11.56
C ALA A 42 -0.96 -0.10 10.82
N ILE A 43 -0.97 -0.12 9.48
CA ILE A 43 -0.16 0.76 8.64
C ILE A 43 -0.54 2.23 8.87
N GLY A 44 -1.85 2.54 8.87
CA GLY A 44 -2.38 3.88 9.04
C GLY A 44 -2.07 4.48 10.41
N LEU A 45 -2.26 3.72 11.49
CA LEU A 45 -1.92 4.16 12.85
C LEU A 45 -0.43 4.44 13.01
N THR A 46 0.42 3.57 12.46
CA THR A 46 1.88 3.78 12.49
C THR A 46 2.26 5.05 11.73
N ALA A 47 1.76 5.22 10.51
CA ALA A 47 2.04 6.39 9.68
C ALA A 47 1.53 7.69 10.32
N LEU A 48 0.31 7.68 10.86
CA LEU A 48 -0.30 8.83 11.52
C LEU A 48 0.44 9.21 12.81
N SER A 49 0.86 8.21 13.59
CA SER A 49 1.61 8.43 14.83
C SER A 49 2.96 9.09 14.57
N TRP A 50 3.69 8.64 13.53
CA TRP A 50 4.95 9.25 13.14
C TRP A 50 4.76 10.63 12.51
N ALA A 51 3.73 10.83 11.70
CA ALA A 51 3.39 12.15 11.17
C ALA A 51 3.06 13.14 12.29
N ALA A 52 2.27 12.73 13.29
CA ALA A 52 1.95 13.56 14.46
C ALA A 52 3.20 13.91 15.26
N ALA A 53 4.13 12.96 15.44
CA ALA A 53 5.41 13.23 16.10
C ALA A 53 6.25 14.26 15.35
N VAL A 54 6.35 14.14 14.02
CA VAL A 54 7.08 15.11 13.18
C VAL A 54 6.44 16.49 13.25
N ILE A 55 5.11 16.59 13.16
CA ILE A 55 4.39 17.86 13.27
C ILE A 55 4.62 18.50 14.64
N ALA A 56 4.51 17.72 15.73
CA ALA A 56 4.75 18.21 17.08
C ALA A 56 6.17 18.76 17.24
N LEU A 57 7.18 18.08 16.69
CA LEU A 57 8.57 18.54 16.71
C LEU A 57 8.79 19.82 15.88
N ILE A 58 8.15 19.93 14.73
CA ILE A 58 8.23 21.14 13.88
C ILE A 58 7.60 22.35 14.60
N VAL A 59 6.42 22.15 15.21
CA VAL A 59 5.72 23.18 15.97
C VAL A 59 6.57 23.65 17.16
N ASP A 60 7.13 22.70 17.91
CA ASP A 60 8.02 23.00 19.06
C ASP A 60 9.25 23.80 18.63
N PHE A 61 9.88 23.41 17.53
CA PHE A 61 11.02 24.12 16.95
C PHE A 61 10.66 25.54 16.49
N LEU A 62 9.54 25.71 15.78
CA LEU A 62 9.07 27.03 15.34
C LEU A 62 8.72 27.93 16.53
N HIS A 63 8.09 27.38 17.56
CA HIS A 63 7.72 28.13 18.75
C HIS A 63 8.96 28.63 19.50
N HIS A 64 9.98 27.78 19.68
CA HIS A 64 11.27 28.16 20.26
C HIS A 64 12.01 29.23 19.46
N ARG A 65 11.89 29.20 18.12
CA ARG A 65 12.56 30.17 17.24
C ARG A 65 11.85 31.53 17.19
N LEU A 66 10.52 31.54 17.31
CA LEU A 66 9.70 32.75 17.16
C LEU A 66 9.43 33.46 18.49
N PHE A 67 9.35 32.73 19.61
CA PHE A 67 9.01 33.28 20.93
C PHE A 67 10.02 32.85 22.01
N PRO A 68 11.28 33.31 21.94
CA PRO A 68 12.32 32.91 22.90
C PRO A 68 12.04 33.38 24.35
N LEU A 69 11.05 34.26 24.58
CA LEU A 69 10.76 34.88 25.88
C LEU A 69 9.54 34.29 26.62
N ASN A 70 8.75 33.40 26.00
CA ASN A 70 7.53 32.83 26.60
C ASN A 70 7.73 31.37 27.07
N GLN A 71 8.73 31.13 27.91
CA GLN A 71 8.78 29.88 28.67
C GLN A 71 7.74 29.94 29.80
N PRO A 72 6.78 29.00 29.91
CA PRO A 72 5.90 28.95 31.06
C PRO A 72 6.73 28.74 32.33
N MET A 73 6.52 29.60 33.32
CA MET A 73 7.26 29.71 34.59
C MET A 73 7.40 28.39 35.38
N MET A 74 6.64 27.36 35.03
CA MET A 74 6.71 26.01 35.61
C MET A 74 7.90 25.16 35.11
N ASP A 75 8.47 25.45 33.94
CA ASP A 75 9.69 24.80 33.45
C ASP A 75 10.96 25.40 34.07
N ALA A 76 10.87 26.56 34.75
CA ALA A 76 12.02 27.19 35.43
C ALA A 76 12.48 26.41 36.68
N CYS A 77 11.54 25.84 37.46
CA CYS A 77 11.90 25.01 38.62
C CYS A 77 12.44 23.64 38.21
N VAL A 78 11.91 23.05 37.13
CA VAL A 78 12.39 21.75 36.61
C VAL A 78 13.71 21.90 35.86
N SER A 79 13.91 22.99 35.11
CA SER A 79 15.19 23.32 34.48
C SER A 79 16.27 23.68 35.48
N GLN A 80 15.97 24.37 36.59
CA GLN A 80 16.97 24.60 37.65
C GLN A 80 17.37 23.32 38.39
N LEU A 81 16.43 22.37 38.59
CA LEU A 81 16.75 21.07 39.17
C LEU A 81 17.53 20.17 38.18
N HIS A 82 17.29 20.35 36.87
CA HIS A 82 18.01 19.66 35.79
C HIS A 82 19.41 20.26 35.56
N ASP A 83 19.57 21.59 35.61
CA ASP A 83 20.86 22.29 35.52
C ASP A 83 21.75 21.98 36.74
N ALA A 84 21.16 21.79 37.92
CA ALA A 84 21.87 21.31 39.11
C ALA A 84 22.30 19.83 39.00
N ALA A 85 21.60 19.01 38.21
CA ALA A 85 21.90 17.59 37.99
C ALA A 85 22.81 17.32 36.77
N VAL A 86 22.87 18.24 35.80
CA VAL A 86 23.50 18.05 34.46
C VAL A 86 24.56 19.12 34.16
N GLY A 87 24.97 19.93 35.15
CA GLY A 87 25.77 21.17 35.08
C GLY A 87 27.15 21.19 34.38
N GLY A 88 27.43 20.27 33.46
CA GLY A 88 28.54 20.34 32.49
C GLY A 88 28.20 19.86 31.07
N TYR A 89 27.02 19.26 30.84
CA TYR A 89 26.64 18.66 29.55
C TYR A 89 25.44 19.34 28.87
N GLY A 90 24.94 20.45 29.42
CA GLY A 90 23.72 21.12 28.95
C GLY A 90 23.74 21.54 27.47
N ASP A 91 24.87 22.05 26.98
CA ASP A 91 25.03 22.40 25.56
C ASP A 91 25.13 21.18 24.66
N ALA A 92 25.82 20.11 25.10
CA ALA A 92 25.92 18.86 24.36
C ALA A 92 24.57 18.15 24.24
N VAL A 93 23.76 18.16 25.31
CA VAL A 93 22.39 17.63 25.31
C VAL A 93 21.47 18.45 24.42
N ARG A 94 21.60 19.79 24.44
CA ARG A 94 20.82 20.69 23.59
C ARG A 94 21.15 20.52 22.11
N VAL A 95 22.44 20.45 21.76
CA VAL A 95 22.91 20.15 20.40
C VAL A 95 22.47 18.74 19.97
N GLY A 96 22.54 17.75 20.87
CA GLY A 96 22.04 16.40 20.65
C GLY A 96 20.54 16.35 20.35
N ALA A 97 19.74 17.12 21.09
CA ALA A 97 18.30 17.23 20.86
C ALA A 97 17.96 17.93 19.53
N PHE A 98 18.65 19.03 19.20
CA PHE A 98 18.45 19.73 17.93
C PHE A 98 18.89 18.90 16.72
N THR A 99 20.02 18.20 16.82
CA THR A 99 20.49 17.31 15.75
C THR A 99 19.52 16.15 15.54
N LEU A 100 19.03 15.53 16.62
CA LEU A 100 18.01 14.48 16.52
C LEU A 100 16.70 15.00 15.92
N ALA A 101 16.22 16.17 16.34
CA ALA A 101 15.02 16.79 15.77
C ALA A 101 15.19 17.11 14.28
N ALA A 102 16.31 17.71 13.89
CA ALA A 102 16.64 18.02 12.50
C ALA A 102 16.73 16.75 11.64
N LEU A 103 17.37 15.69 12.15
CA LEU A 103 17.43 14.39 11.48
C LEU A 103 16.04 13.76 11.33
N THR A 104 15.16 13.93 12.32
CA THR A 104 13.79 13.41 12.28
C THR A 104 12.93 14.15 11.24
N VAL A 105 13.05 15.48 11.17
CA VAL A 105 12.37 16.30 10.15
C VAL A 105 12.92 15.98 8.76
N LEU A 106 14.23 15.82 8.61
CA LEU A 106 14.86 15.43 7.35
C LEU A 106 14.39 14.04 6.91
N ALA A 107 14.34 13.07 7.84
CA ALA A 107 13.84 11.73 7.55
C ALA A 107 12.35 11.77 7.13
N GLY A 108 11.52 12.53 7.83
CA GLY A 108 10.10 12.71 7.51
C GLY A 108 9.86 13.39 6.16
N THR A 109 10.65 14.41 5.82
CA THR A 109 10.56 15.11 4.53
C THR A 109 11.08 14.25 3.38
N VAL A 110 12.18 13.52 3.55
CA VAL A 110 12.65 12.54 2.56
C VAL A 110 11.59 11.45 2.34
N LEU A 111 10.94 10.99 3.42
CA LEU A 111 9.86 10.02 3.35
C LEU A 111 8.67 10.55 2.54
N THR A 112 8.16 11.74 2.85
CA THR A 112 7.03 12.34 2.12
C THR A 112 7.36 12.62 0.66
N VAL A 113 8.59 13.07 0.35
CA VAL A 113 9.03 13.29 -1.03
C VAL A 113 9.15 11.97 -1.79
N ARG A 114 9.69 10.90 -1.18
CA ARG A 114 9.77 9.58 -1.81
C ARG A 114 8.39 8.97 -2.03
N LEU A 115 7.48 9.12 -1.07
CA LEU A 115 6.08 8.72 -1.21
C LEU A 115 5.39 9.50 -2.32
N GLY A 116 5.54 10.83 -2.32
CA GLY A 116 4.98 11.70 -3.35
C GLY A 116 5.50 11.35 -4.75
N ARG A 117 6.81 11.11 -4.88
CA ARG A 117 7.43 10.66 -6.14
C ARG A 117 6.95 9.30 -6.58
N SER A 118 6.91 8.31 -5.69
CA SER A 118 6.42 6.96 -6.02
C SER A 118 4.95 6.97 -6.43
N LEU A 119 4.11 7.74 -5.72
CA LEU A 119 2.70 7.94 -6.09
C LEU A 119 2.55 8.68 -7.40
N TRP A 120 3.40 9.68 -7.66
CA TRP A 120 3.38 10.46 -8.89
C TRP A 120 3.87 9.64 -10.09
N GLU A 121 4.94 8.88 -9.94
CA GLU A 121 5.47 7.95 -10.95
C GLU A 121 4.46 6.85 -11.25
N ALA A 122 3.88 6.22 -10.21
CA ALA A 122 2.82 5.23 -10.39
C ALA A 122 1.60 5.82 -11.11
N ARG A 123 1.20 7.06 -10.78
CA ARG A 123 0.16 7.76 -11.53
C ARG A 123 0.58 8.02 -12.98
N ARG A 124 1.77 8.55 -13.21
CA ARG A 124 2.25 8.95 -14.54
C ARG A 124 2.43 7.76 -15.48
N THR A 125 2.98 6.66 -14.99
CA THR A 125 3.08 5.40 -15.74
C THR A 125 1.69 4.85 -16.01
N THR A 126 0.80 4.78 -15.01
CA THR A 126 -0.57 4.30 -15.20
C THR A 126 -1.33 5.14 -16.22
N PHE A 127 -1.23 6.48 -16.18
CA PHE A 127 -1.87 7.37 -17.16
C PHE A 127 -1.30 7.22 -18.57
N THR A 128 -0.01 6.97 -18.71
CA THR A 128 0.63 6.79 -20.03
C THR A 128 0.21 5.44 -20.63
N HIS A 129 0.25 4.35 -19.87
CA HIS A 129 -0.26 3.05 -20.30
C HIS A 129 -1.76 3.09 -20.58
N ALA A 130 -2.53 3.83 -19.77
CA ALA A 130 -3.96 4.03 -19.97
C ALA A 130 -4.29 4.72 -21.29
N ARG A 131 -3.49 5.71 -21.64
CA ARG A 131 -3.66 6.49 -22.87
C ARG A 131 -3.18 5.69 -24.07
N MET A 132 -2.06 4.99 -23.96
CA MET A 132 -1.56 4.12 -25.03
C MET A 132 -2.52 2.96 -25.31
N ALA A 133 -3.01 2.28 -24.27
CA ALA A 133 -3.99 1.21 -24.44
C ALA A 133 -5.31 1.71 -25.06
N ARG A 134 -5.77 2.91 -24.70
CA ARG A 134 -6.95 3.53 -25.32
C ARG A 134 -6.75 3.97 -26.76
N ILE A 135 -5.55 4.42 -27.12
CA ILE A 135 -5.22 4.80 -28.50
C ILE A 135 -5.05 3.55 -29.37
N ALA A 136 -4.45 2.48 -28.81
CA ALA A 136 -4.19 1.24 -29.53
C ALA A 136 -5.43 0.33 -29.61
N GLY A 137 -6.37 0.45 -28.67
CA GLY A 137 -7.53 -0.44 -28.56
C GLY A 137 -8.83 0.16 -29.09
N ARG A 138 -9.79 -0.73 -29.41
CA ARG A 138 -11.16 -0.36 -29.80
C ARG A 138 -12.11 -0.53 -28.62
N HIS A 139 -12.92 0.47 -28.31
CA HIS A 139 -13.90 0.37 -27.24
C HIS A 139 -15.10 -0.49 -27.66
N SER A 140 -15.37 -1.56 -26.90
CA SER A 140 -16.56 -2.40 -27.06
C SER A 140 -17.63 -1.97 -26.06
N ARG A 141 -18.80 -1.55 -26.56
CA ARG A 141 -19.95 -1.16 -25.72
C ARG A 141 -20.59 -2.34 -25.02
N GLU A 142 -20.55 -3.52 -25.65
CA GLU A 142 -21.14 -4.75 -25.10
C GLU A 142 -20.40 -5.20 -23.85
N LEU A 143 -19.06 -5.14 -23.89
CA LEU A 143 -18.20 -5.52 -22.77
C LEU A 143 -17.93 -4.35 -21.81
N ASP A 144 -18.32 -3.13 -22.16
CA ASP A 144 -17.90 -1.89 -21.49
C ASP A 144 -16.37 -1.88 -21.19
N ALA A 145 -15.59 -2.24 -22.21
CA ALA A 145 -14.15 -2.48 -22.10
C ALA A 145 -13.42 -2.02 -23.37
N VAL A 146 -12.11 -1.81 -23.26
CA VAL A 146 -11.23 -1.53 -24.41
C VAL A 146 -10.57 -2.82 -24.86
N VAL A 147 -10.78 -3.18 -26.13
CA VAL A 147 -10.20 -4.38 -26.73
C VAL A 147 -8.89 -4.03 -27.44
N LEU A 148 -7.79 -4.62 -26.99
CA LEU A 148 -6.48 -4.52 -27.63
C LEU A 148 -6.27 -5.64 -28.65
N ASP A 149 -5.79 -5.29 -29.83
CA ASP A 149 -5.49 -6.24 -30.92
C ASP A 149 -4.11 -6.89 -30.71
N VAL A 150 -3.97 -7.62 -29.61
CA VAL A 150 -2.75 -8.34 -29.20
C VAL A 150 -3.15 -9.79 -28.90
N ASP A 151 -2.32 -10.74 -29.34
CA ASP A 151 -2.58 -12.18 -29.22
C ASP A 151 -2.24 -12.77 -27.85
N GLU A 152 -1.40 -12.08 -27.08
CA GLU A 152 -1.09 -12.46 -25.69
C GLU A 152 -2.35 -12.29 -24.81
N PRO A 153 -2.85 -13.37 -24.18
CA PRO A 153 -4.04 -13.31 -23.34
C PRO A 153 -3.80 -12.51 -22.06
N ALA A 154 -4.34 -11.29 -22.04
CA ALA A 154 -4.36 -10.44 -20.86
C ALA A 154 -5.69 -9.69 -20.70
N ALA A 155 -6.06 -9.46 -19.45
CA ALA A 155 -7.10 -8.52 -19.04
C ALA A 155 -6.60 -7.76 -17.82
N TYR A 156 -6.82 -6.45 -17.79
CA TYR A 156 -6.37 -5.62 -16.68
C TYR A 156 -7.16 -4.32 -16.58
N CYS A 157 -7.33 -3.85 -15.34
CA CYS A 157 -7.93 -2.57 -15.06
C CYS A 157 -6.93 -1.42 -15.23
N VAL A 158 -7.44 -0.32 -15.77
CA VAL A 158 -6.67 0.89 -16.00
C VAL A 158 -7.30 2.05 -15.25
N ALA A 159 -6.59 2.53 -14.24
CA ALA A 159 -7.01 3.68 -13.48
C ALA A 159 -6.79 5.00 -14.27
N GLY A 160 -7.80 5.87 -14.30
CA GLY A 160 -7.71 7.15 -15.00
C GLY A 160 -9.05 7.86 -15.12
N LYS A 161 -9.12 8.90 -15.94
CA LYS A 161 -10.38 9.56 -16.31
C LYS A 161 -10.64 9.36 -17.82
N PRO A 162 -11.64 8.57 -18.22
CA PRO A 162 -12.35 7.57 -17.43
C PRO A 162 -11.46 6.38 -17.00
N HIS A 163 -11.91 5.68 -15.95
CA HIS A 163 -11.46 4.33 -15.60
C HIS A 163 -11.96 3.37 -16.67
N THR A 164 -11.18 2.35 -17.01
CA THR A 164 -11.62 1.37 -18.00
C THR A 164 -10.97 0.02 -17.75
N VAL A 165 -11.63 -1.05 -18.18
CA VAL A 165 -11.05 -2.38 -18.24
C VAL A 165 -10.51 -2.60 -19.65
N VAL A 166 -9.31 -3.14 -19.74
CA VAL A 166 -8.67 -3.51 -21.00
C VAL A 166 -8.67 -5.02 -21.11
N VAL A 167 -9.05 -5.54 -22.28
CA VAL A 167 -9.03 -6.97 -22.61
C VAL A 167 -8.35 -7.13 -23.96
N THR A 168 -7.56 -8.19 -24.14
CA THR A 168 -6.86 -8.48 -25.40
C THR A 168 -7.67 -9.40 -26.30
N ARG A 169 -7.38 -9.40 -27.61
CA ARG A 169 -7.90 -10.40 -28.55
C ARG A 169 -7.51 -11.82 -28.11
N GLY A 170 -6.29 -12.01 -27.62
CA GLY A 170 -5.84 -13.26 -27.02
C GLY A 170 -6.77 -13.75 -25.92
N ALA A 171 -7.13 -12.88 -24.97
CA ALA A 171 -8.04 -13.23 -23.89
C ALA A 171 -9.45 -13.59 -24.40
N LEU A 172 -9.97 -12.85 -25.38
CA LEU A 172 -11.27 -13.17 -25.99
C LEU A 172 -11.26 -14.47 -26.80
N SER A 173 -10.09 -14.93 -27.25
CA SER A 173 -9.94 -16.19 -27.98
C SER A 173 -9.74 -17.39 -27.05
N ALA A 174 -9.12 -17.16 -25.88
CA ALA A 174 -8.86 -18.18 -24.88
C ALA A 174 -10.04 -18.44 -23.93
N LEU A 175 -10.95 -17.47 -23.76
CA LEU A 175 -12.03 -17.50 -22.78
C LEU A 175 -13.40 -17.64 -23.45
N ASP A 176 -14.29 -18.43 -22.83
CA ASP A 176 -15.72 -18.42 -23.20
C ASP A 176 -16.43 -17.15 -22.68
N ASP A 177 -17.63 -16.83 -23.19
CA ASP A 177 -18.36 -15.60 -22.83
C ASP A 177 -18.56 -15.43 -21.31
N ARG A 178 -18.84 -16.53 -20.58
CA ARG A 178 -19.03 -16.49 -19.12
C ARG A 178 -17.72 -16.24 -18.39
N GLN A 179 -16.62 -16.77 -18.90
CA GLN A 179 -15.28 -16.53 -18.38
C GLN A 179 -14.83 -15.09 -18.64
N VAL A 180 -15.12 -14.55 -19.82
CA VAL A 180 -14.88 -13.12 -20.12
C VAL A 180 -15.63 -12.23 -19.14
N GLU A 181 -16.93 -12.47 -18.93
CA GLU A 181 -17.72 -11.70 -17.96
C GLU A 181 -17.16 -11.82 -16.53
N ALA A 182 -16.71 -13.01 -16.12
CA ALA A 182 -16.10 -13.24 -14.81
C ALA A 182 -14.80 -12.43 -14.62
N VAL A 183 -13.95 -12.40 -15.65
CA VAL A 183 -12.71 -11.60 -15.66
C VAL A 183 -13.04 -10.11 -15.63
N LEU A 184 -14.02 -9.66 -16.41
CA LEU A 184 -14.47 -8.26 -16.36
C LEU A 184 -15.03 -7.88 -14.99
N ALA A 185 -15.78 -8.77 -14.33
CA ALA A 185 -16.27 -8.54 -12.97
C ALA A 185 -15.13 -8.44 -11.95
N HIS A 186 -14.08 -9.25 -12.11
CA HIS A 186 -12.85 -9.16 -11.30
C HIS A 186 -12.15 -7.80 -11.52
N GLU A 187 -11.91 -7.41 -12.77
CA GLU A 187 -11.22 -6.15 -13.09
C GLU A 187 -12.03 -4.91 -12.67
N ARG A 188 -13.35 -4.94 -12.82
CA ARG A 188 -14.24 -3.88 -12.32
C ARG A 188 -14.17 -3.76 -10.81
N ALA A 189 -14.06 -4.88 -10.08
CA ALA A 189 -13.90 -4.84 -8.63
C ALA A 189 -12.62 -4.11 -8.19
N HIS A 190 -11.53 -4.16 -8.99
CA HIS A 190 -10.34 -3.36 -8.74
C HIS A 190 -10.55 -1.86 -8.92
N LEU A 191 -11.38 -1.47 -9.89
CA LEU A 191 -11.74 -0.07 -10.14
C LEU A 191 -12.66 0.46 -9.04
N ASP A 192 -13.75 -0.26 -8.75
CA ASP A 192 -14.74 0.11 -7.74
C ASP A 192 -14.12 0.17 -6.34
N GLY A 193 -13.28 -0.81 -6.02
CA GLY A 193 -12.54 -0.87 -4.75
C GLY A 193 -11.35 0.09 -4.68
N HIS A 194 -11.04 0.83 -5.75
CA HIS A 194 -9.87 1.71 -5.85
C HIS A 194 -8.56 1.00 -5.45
N HIS A 195 -8.44 -0.29 -5.78
CA HIS A 195 -7.34 -1.16 -5.36
C HIS A 195 -5.97 -0.60 -5.79
N HIS A 196 -5.93 0.04 -6.95
CA HIS A 196 -4.75 0.73 -7.47
C HIS A 196 -4.20 1.82 -6.53
N LEU A 197 -5.05 2.58 -5.83
CA LEU A 197 -4.61 3.59 -4.87
C LEU A 197 -3.99 2.95 -3.63
N LEU A 198 -4.64 1.91 -3.10
CA LEU A 198 -4.13 1.16 -1.93
C LEU A 198 -2.77 0.52 -2.24
N LEU A 199 -2.63 -0.09 -3.43
CA LEU A 199 -1.36 -0.63 -3.90
C LEU A 199 -0.29 0.45 -4.04
N ALA A 200 -0.62 1.60 -4.63
CA ALA A 200 0.33 2.70 -4.80
C ALA A 200 0.83 3.24 -3.45
N VAL A 201 -0.08 3.47 -2.49
CA VAL A 201 0.28 3.97 -1.16
C VAL A 201 1.12 2.96 -0.39
N THR A 202 0.71 1.68 -0.35
CA THR A 202 1.43 0.65 0.41
C THR A 202 2.79 0.32 -0.20
N ARG A 203 2.90 0.25 -1.53
CA ARG A 203 4.20 0.11 -2.21
C ARG A 203 5.08 1.33 -2.00
N GLY A 204 4.52 2.54 -2.06
CA GLY A 204 5.24 3.77 -1.73
C GLY A 204 5.87 3.70 -0.34
N LEU A 205 5.08 3.28 0.67
CA LEU A 205 5.57 3.12 2.04
C LEU A 205 6.66 2.05 2.14
N ALA A 206 6.49 0.92 1.46
CA ALA A 206 7.50 -0.14 1.42
C ALA A 206 8.82 0.33 0.78
N THR A 207 8.76 1.08 -0.32
CA THR A 207 9.95 1.64 -1.00
C THR A 207 10.63 2.71 -0.16
N ALA A 208 9.85 3.53 0.52
CA ALA A 208 10.38 4.63 1.30
C ALA A 208 10.96 4.16 2.66
N LEU A 209 10.42 3.07 3.22
CA LEU A 209 10.84 2.45 4.49
C LEU A 209 11.09 0.94 4.35
N PRO A 210 12.10 0.52 3.56
CA PRO A 210 12.29 -0.88 3.17
C PRO A 210 12.73 -1.78 4.33
N ARG A 211 13.26 -1.21 5.41
CA ARG A 211 13.69 -1.97 6.60
C ARG A 211 12.55 -2.31 7.56
N ILE A 212 11.35 -1.80 7.31
CA ILE A 212 10.23 -1.90 8.24
C ILE A 212 9.26 -2.95 7.73
N GLY A 213 9.29 -4.12 8.40
CA GLY A 213 8.52 -5.30 8.01
C GLY A 213 7.02 -5.03 7.85
N LEU A 214 6.45 -4.13 8.64
CA LEU A 214 5.05 -3.71 8.52
C LEU A 214 4.71 -3.18 7.13
N PHE A 215 5.58 -2.36 6.52
CA PHE A 215 5.31 -1.78 5.21
C PHE A 215 5.66 -2.75 4.08
N THR A 216 6.79 -3.44 4.16
CA THR A 216 7.21 -4.37 3.09
C THR A 216 6.37 -5.64 3.04
N THR A 217 6.08 -6.25 4.19
CA THR A 217 5.18 -7.40 4.27
C THR A 217 3.73 -6.97 4.10
N GLY A 218 3.35 -5.84 4.69
CA GLY A 218 2.00 -5.30 4.53
C GLY A 218 1.66 -4.98 3.08
N ALA A 219 2.57 -4.40 2.30
CA ALA A 219 2.32 -4.16 0.87
C ALA A 219 2.05 -5.45 0.08
N ARG A 220 2.78 -6.53 0.38
CA ARG A 220 2.55 -7.86 -0.25
C ARG A 220 1.22 -8.47 0.20
N GLU A 221 0.93 -8.44 1.49
CA GLU A 221 -0.32 -9.00 2.02
C GLU A 221 -1.54 -8.20 1.59
N VAL A 222 -1.46 -6.87 1.54
CA VAL A 222 -2.52 -6.00 1.00
C VAL A 222 -2.77 -6.35 -0.47
N ALA A 223 -1.72 -6.41 -1.30
CA ALA A 223 -1.89 -6.79 -2.71
C ALA A 223 -2.60 -8.12 -2.86
N ARG A 224 -2.13 -9.14 -2.13
CA ARG A 224 -2.75 -10.46 -2.12
C ARG A 224 -4.22 -10.45 -1.67
N LEU A 225 -4.54 -9.69 -0.63
CA LEU A 225 -5.91 -9.62 -0.10
C LEU A 225 -6.86 -8.91 -1.07
N LEU A 226 -6.37 -7.92 -1.83
CA LEU A 226 -7.16 -7.26 -2.87
C LEU A 226 -7.51 -8.21 -4.01
N GLU A 227 -6.58 -9.08 -4.45
CA GLU A 227 -6.87 -10.16 -5.40
C GLU A 227 -7.99 -11.08 -4.89
N LEU A 228 -7.92 -11.50 -3.62
CA LEU A 228 -8.95 -12.36 -3.04
C LEU A 228 -10.31 -11.66 -2.95
N ILE A 229 -10.33 -10.35 -2.72
CA ILE A 229 -11.57 -9.56 -2.68
C ILE A 229 -12.17 -9.41 -4.07
N ALA A 230 -11.34 -9.22 -5.10
CA ALA A 230 -11.76 -9.16 -6.49
C ALA A 230 -12.27 -10.53 -6.99
N ASP A 231 -11.58 -11.62 -6.66
CA ASP A 231 -12.04 -12.99 -6.87
C ASP A 231 -13.40 -13.21 -6.19
N ASP A 232 -13.55 -12.84 -4.92
CA ASP A 232 -14.83 -12.94 -4.20
C ASP A 232 -15.94 -12.13 -4.89
N ALA A 233 -15.62 -11.02 -5.54
CA ALA A 233 -16.58 -10.23 -6.30
C ALA A 233 -17.04 -10.94 -7.57
N ALA A 234 -16.11 -11.47 -8.37
CA ALA A 234 -16.43 -12.24 -9.56
C ALA A 234 -17.19 -13.54 -9.22
N VAL A 235 -16.80 -14.22 -8.13
CA VAL A 235 -17.45 -15.46 -7.67
C VAL A 235 -18.91 -15.23 -7.29
N ARG A 236 -19.26 -14.08 -6.71
CA ARG A 236 -20.66 -13.76 -6.36
C ARG A 236 -21.57 -13.68 -7.58
N SER A 237 -21.05 -13.26 -8.73
CA SER A 237 -21.83 -13.04 -9.96
C SER A 237 -21.76 -14.23 -10.93
N HIS A 238 -20.60 -14.87 -11.07
CA HIS A 238 -20.35 -15.87 -12.12
C HIS A 238 -20.03 -17.28 -11.58
N GLY A 239 -19.94 -17.42 -10.26
CA GLY A 239 -19.66 -18.69 -9.60
C GLY A 239 -18.17 -19.06 -9.62
N ARG A 240 -17.81 -19.92 -8.67
CA ARG A 240 -16.41 -20.27 -8.35
C ARG A 240 -15.69 -21.05 -9.44
N GLY A 241 -16.39 -21.98 -10.09
CA GLY A 241 -15.81 -22.78 -11.18
C GLY A 241 -15.48 -21.95 -12.42
N THR A 242 -16.32 -20.97 -12.77
CA THR A 242 -16.09 -20.07 -13.91
C THR A 242 -14.86 -19.21 -13.68
N VAL A 243 -14.74 -18.59 -12.49
CA VAL A 243 -13.57 -17.77 -12.13
C VAL A 243 -12.29 -18.60 -12.13
N LEU A 244 -12.34 -19.82 -11.60
CA LEU A 244 -11.19 -20.73 -11.61
C LEU A 244 -10.73 -21.07 -13.03
N ARG A 245 -11.66 -21.46 -13.92
CA ARG A 245 -11.31 -21.80 -15.31
C ARG A 245 -10.76 -20.59 -16.07
N ALA A 246 -11.35 -19.41 -15.87
CA ALA A 246 -10.84 -18.19 -16.49
C ALA A 246 -9.42 -17.86 -16.01
N LEU A 247 -9.16 -18.01 -14.70
CA LEU A 247 -7.83 -17.81 -14.11
C LEU A 247 -6.80 -18.77 -14.69
N LEU A 248 -7.14 -20.05 -14.83
CA LEU A 248 -6.26 -21.06 -15.42
C LEU A 248 -5.98 -20.79 -16.90
N ALA A 249 -7.00 -20.45 -17.69
CA ALA A 249 -6.84 -20.15 -19.11
C ALA A 249 -5.94 -18.94 -19.37
N LEU A 250 -5.99 -17.92 -18.51
CA LEU A 250 -5.07 -16.78 -18.59
C LEU A 250 -3.66 -17.13 -18.10
N ALA A 251 -3.53 -17.94 -17.05
CA ALA A 251 -2.25 -18.33 -16.47
C ALA A 251 -1.43 -19.30 -17.35
N GLU A 252 -2.10 -20.19 -18.09
CA GLU A 252 -1.44 -21.15 -19.01
C GLU A 252 -0.70 -20.46 -20.17
N THR A 253 -0.84 -19.14 -20.33
CA THR A 253 -0.19 -18.37 -21.40
C THR A 253 0.90 -17.41 -20.90
N GLU A 254 1.08 -17.25 -19.58
CA GLU A 254 2.08 -16.36 -18.96
C GLU A 254 3.44 -17.05 -18.70
N ASP A 255 4.00 -17.79 -19.68
CA ASP A 255 5.39 -18.29 -19.59
C ASP A 255 6.39 -17.13 -19.78
N GLY A 256 6.52 -16.27 -18.76
CA GLY A 256 7.47 -15.15 -18.66
C GLY A 256 8.72 -15.47 -17.83
N PRO A 257 9.77 -14.59 -17.85
CA PRO A 257 11.12 -14.93 -17.37
C PRO A 257 11.19 -15.26 -15.87
N GLU A 258 11.95 -16.32 -15.54
CA GLU A 258 12.04 -17.08 -14.27
C GLU A 258 12.30 -16.28 -12.97
N GLY A 259 12.68 -14.99 -13.04
CA GLY A 259 13.06 -14.19 -11.86
C GLY A 259 11.93 -13.47 -11.14
N ALA A 260 10.84 -13.12 -11.84
CA ALA A 260 9.63 -12.52 -11.25
C ALA A 260 8.54 -13.55 -10.93
N ALA A 261 8.73 -14.78 -11.43
CA ALA A 261 7.79 -15.89 -11.35
C ALA A 261 7.46 -16.28 -9.90
N GLY A 262 8.44 -16.48 -9.01
CA GLY A 262 8.19 -17.07 -7.68
C GLY A 262 7.21 -16.31 -6.76
N ALA A 263 7.09 -14.99 -6.88
CA ALA A 263 6.14 -14.21 -6.07
C ALA A 263 4.74 -14.09 -6.71
N ALA A 264 4.67 -14.08 -8.05
CA ALA A 264 3.42 -14.14 -8.80
C ALA A 264 2.81 -15.55 -8.71
N ASP A 265 3.65 -16.57 -8.87
CA ASP A 265 3.35 -17.99 -8.80
C ASP A 265 2.73 -18.35 -7.43
N THR A 266 3.37 -18.00 -6.31
CA THR A 266 2.80 -18.24 -4.97
C THR A 266 1.46 -17.53 -4.70
N GLY A 267 1.19 -16.41 -5.39
CA GLY A 267 -0.08 -15.69 -5.33
C GLY A 267 -1.19 -16.43 -6.10
N LEU A 268 -0.90 -16.81 -7.34
CA LEU A 268 -1.77 -17.58 -8.22
C LEU A 268 -2.15 -18.92 -7.59
N ASP A 269 -1.17 -19.65 -7.08
CA ASP A 269 -1.32 -20.94 -6.40
C ASP A 269 -2.34 -20.91 -5.26
N ARG A 270 -2.32 -19.81 -4.49
CA ARG A 270 -3.24 -19.62 -3.35
C ARG A 270 -4.65 -19.29 -3.82
N ARG A 271 -4.80 -18.54 -4.91
CA ARG A 271 -6.10 -18.27 -5.54
C ARG A 271 -6.68 -19.57 -6.08
N ILE A 272 -5.88 -20.38 -6.78
CA ILE A 272 -6.28 -21.70 -7.29
C ILE A 272 -6.72 -22.63 -6.16
N ARG A 273 -5.95 -22.79 -5.08
CA ARG A 273 -6.37 -23.59 -3.90
C ARG A 273 -7.68 -23.07 -3.30
N ARG A 274 -7.79 -21.75 -3.13
CA ARG A 274 -8.98 -21.11 -2.57
C ARG A 274 -10.19 -21.18 -3.50
N LEU A 275 -10.04 -21.35 -4.81
CA LEU A 275 -11.14 -21.50 -5.77
C LEU A 275 -11.46 -22.96 -6.12
N SER A 276 -10.50 -23.88 -6.02
CA SER A 276 -10.72 -25.32 -6.20
C SER A 276 -11.36 -25.98 -4.98
N GLY A 277 -11.15 -25.42 -3.78
CA GLY A 277 -11.67 -25.99 -2.53
C GLY A 277 -10.73 -27.01 -1.89
N ILE A 278 -9.55 -27.17 -2.49
CA ILE A 278 -8.45 -27.97 -1.95
C ILE A 278 -7.86 -27.20 -0.76
N ARG A 279 -7.99 -27.78 0.44
CA ARG A 279 -7.37 -27.27 1.68
C ARG A 279 -5.99 -27.86 1.86
#